data_AF-F9D0Q9-F1
#
_entry.id   AF-F9D0Q9-F1
#
_cell.length_a   1.000
_cell.length_b   1.000
_cell.length_c   1.000
_cell.angle_alpha   90.00
_cell.angle_beta   90.00
_cell.angle_gamma   90.00
#
_symmetry.space_group_name_H-M   'P 1'
#
loop_
_entity.id
_entity.type
_entity.pdbx_description
1 polymer ?
#
loop_
_entity_poly.entity_id
_entity_poly.type
_entity_poly.pdbx_seq_one_letter_code
_entity_poly.pdbx_strand_id
1 'polypeptide(L)'
;MKVFQSSIFRALCAIATGALLVKYREETVTWMTITIGTVFFISGVISCVAWFSARRKSPDVEIYDAQGRPLAAPAPSFPIVGMGSIILGGMLALAPNTFVNGLVYVLAAILILGALNLFFNLATATKFAHIGCAWWVLPAVILLVGLVAVVKPSAIASMPLLVIGWGMMVYGVVELTNAIKLRQCRNSYEKAHSGPTIEVEATTTDVADEQ
;
A
#
# COMPACT_ATOMS: atom_id res chain seq x y z
N MET A 1 25.35 15.83 -13.73
CA MET A 1 25.62 14.38 -13.50
C MET A 1 24.71 13.74 -12.43
N LYS A 2 24.39 14.40 -11.31
CA LYS A 2 23.59 13.83 -10.19
C LYS A 2 22.16 13.34 -10.55
N VAL A 3 21.45 14.05 -11.42
CA VAL A 3 20.03 13.74 -11.73
C VAL A 3 19.86 12.42 -12.49
N PHE A 4 20.82 12.07 -13.36
CA PHE A 4 20.81 10.82 -14.13
C PHE A 4 21.22 9.59 -13.31
N GLN A 5 22.17 9.75 -12.39
CA GLN A 5 22.56 8.68 -11.48
C GLN A 5 21.40 8.35 -10.52
N SER A 6 20.67 9.39 -10.09
CA SER A 6 19.45 9.24 -9.28
C SER A 6 18.33 8.49 -10.01
N SER A 7 18.06 8.78 -11.28
CA SER A 7 17.01 8.08 -12.05
C SER A 7 17.34 6.60 -12.28
N ILE A 8 18.58 6.25 -12.64
CA ILE A 8 19.00 4.85 -12.83
C ILE A 8 18.98 4.08 -11.51
N PHE A 9 19.45 4.70 -10.42
CA PHE A 9 19.39 4.09 -9.09
C PHE A 9 17.94 3.83 -8.67
N ARG A 10 17.04 4.80 -8.86
CA ARG A 10 15.60 4.65 -8.59
C ARG A 10 14.98 3.52 -9.43
N ALA A 11 15.33 3.42 -10.71
CA ALA A 11 14.85 2.37 -11.60
C ALA A 11 15.30 0.98 -11.12
N LEU A 12 16.58 0.83 -10.76
CA LEU A 12 17.12 -0.41 -10.22
C LEU A 12 16.47 -0.78 -8.88
N CYS A 13 16.29 0.18 -7.98
CA CYS A 13 15.57 -0.01 -6.73
C CYS A 13 14.11 -0.43 -6.95
N ALA A 14 13.42 0.15 -7.94
CA ALA A 14 12.05 -0.22 -8.27
C ALA A 14 11.96 -1.67 -8.80
N ILE A 15 12.90 -2.07 -9.67
CA ILE A 15 12.97 -3.46 -10.17
C ILE A 15 13.28 -4.42 -9.02
N ALA A 16 14.25 -4.11 -8.17
CA ALA A 16 14.64 -4.95 -7.04
C ALA A 16 13.50 -5.10 -6.03
N THR A 17 12.87 -4.00 -5.64
CA THR A 17 11.70 -4.01 -4.74
C THR A 17 10.54 -4.76 -5.37
N GLY A 18 10.25 -4.55 -6.66
CA GLY A 18 9.22 -5.29 -7.38
C GLY A 18 9.48 -6.81 -7.40
N ALA A 19 10.72 -7.22 -7.66
CA ALA A 19 11.14 -8.62 -7.61
C ALA A 19 10.94 -9.23 -6.22
N LEU A 20 11.35 -8.49 -5.19
CA LEU A 20 11.21 -8.92 -3.80
C LEU A 20 9.74 -9.07 -3.41
N LEU A 21 8.89 -8.12 -3.84
CA LEU A 21 7.46 -8.12 -3.58
C LEU A 21 6.77 -9.32 -4.21
N VAL A 22 7.13 -9.67 -5.46
CA VAL A 22 6.58 -10.86 -6.14
C VAL A 22 7.03 -12.15 -5.44
N LYS A 23 8.30 -12.24 -5.02
CA LYS A 23 8.86 -13.44 -4.39
C LYS A 23 8.34 -13.67 -2.97
N TYR A 24 8.27 -12.61 -2.16
CA TYR A 24 7.89 -12.67 -0.74
C TYR A 24 6.52 -12.04 -0.48
N ARG A 25 5.60 -12.15 -1.44
CA ARG A 25 4.26 -11.54 -1.37
C ARG A 25 3.46 -11.98 -0.14
N GLU A 26 3.47 -13.27 0.19
CA GLU A 26 2.72 -13.80 1.35
C GLU A 26 3.32 -13.29 2.66
N GLU A 27 4.64 -13.35 2.80
CA GLU A 27 5.36 -12.75 3.93
C GLU A 27 5.05 -11.25 4.07
N THR A 28 5.06 -10.51 2.97
CA THR A 28 4.78 -9.07 2.98
C THR A 28 3.38 -8.76 3.54
N VAL A 29 2.34 -9.51 3.17
CA VAL A 29 0.99 -9.37 3.74
C VAL A 29 1.01 -9.64 5.25
N THR A 30 1.69 -10.71 5.66
CA THR A 30 1.78 -11.11 7.07
C THR A 30 2.48 -10.04 7.91
N TRP A 31 3.65 -9.58 7.49
CA TRP A 31 4.41 -8.53 8.18
C TRP A 31 3.66 -7.19 8.21
N MET A 32 2.97 -6.84 7.12
CA MET A 32 2.10 -5.67 7.09
C MET A 32 0.97 -5.78 8.12
N THR A 33 0.33 -6.95 8.19
CA THR A 33 -0.78 -7.20 9.13
C THR A 33 -0.29 -7.16 10.58
N ILE A 34 0.86 -7.77 10.89
CA ILE A 34 1.48 -7.71 12.22
C ILE A 34 1.81 -6.27 12.60
N THR A 35 2.37 -5.49 11.67
CA THR A 35 2.72 -4.09 11.90
C THR A 35 1.48 -3.25 12.22
N ILE A 36 0.43 -3.37 11.39
CA ILE A 36 -0.85 -2.68 11.61
C ILE A 36 -1.46 -3.13 12.95
N GLY A 37 -1.46 -4.43 13.24
CA GLY A 37 -1.95 -4.99 14.49
C GLY A 37 -1.23 -4.46 15.71
N THR A 38 0.09 -4.35 15.64
CA THR A 38 0.93 -3.82 16.73
C THR A 38 0.63 -2.35 16.99
N VAL A 39 0.53 -1.53 15.95
CA VAL A 39 0.16 -0.11 16.08
C VAL A 39 -1.24 0.04 16.66
N PHE A 40 -2.19 -0.79 16.21
CA PHE A 40 -3.56 -0.77 16.74
C PHE A 40 -3.61 -1.20 18.20
N PHE A 41 -2.90 -2.28 18.56
CA PHE A 41 -2.80 -2.75 19.94
C PHE A 41 -2.25 -1.67 20.87
N ILE A 42 -1.13 -1.02 20.49
CA ILE A 42 -0.54 0.08 21.27
C ILE A 42 -1.55 1.24 21.42
N SER A 43 -2.23 1.62 20.35
CA SER A 43 -3.28 2.65 20.38
C SER A 43 -4.43 2.29 21.34
N GLY A 44 -4.86 1.02 21.33
CA GLY A 44 -5.89 0.51 22.24
C GLY A 44 -5.46 0.52 23.71
N VAL A 45 -4.22 0.10 23.99
CA VAL A 45 -3.64 0.16 25.34
C VAL A 45 -3.59 1.59 25.85
N ILE A 46 -3.13 2.54 25.04
CA ILE A 46 -3.08 3.97 25.41
C ILE A 46 -4.48 4.49 25.75
N SER A 47 -5.50 4.15 24.95
CA SER A 47 -6.89 4.53 25.22
C SER A 47 -7.41 3.97 26.55
N CYS A 48 -7.08 2.72 26.87
CA CYS A 48 -7.47 2.09 28.13
C CYS A 48 -6.75 2.70 29.33
N VAL A 49 -5.44 2.96 29.22
CA VAL A 49 -4.64 3.62 30.26
C VAL A 49 -5.14 5.05 30.51
N ALA A 50 -5.49 5.79 29.46
CA ALA A 50 -6.06 7.13 29.59
C ALA A 50 -7.38 7.12 30.36
N TRP A 51 -8.28 6.18 30.06
CA TRP A 51 -9.52 6.01 30.81
C TRP A 51 -9.28 5.60 32.27
N PHE A 52 -8.35 4.68 32.51
CA PHE A 52 -8.03 4.24 33.87
C PHE A 52 -7.41 5.36 34.71
N SER A 53 -6.53 6.17 34.11
CA SER A 53 -5.97 7.36 34.75
C SER A 53 -7.03 8.42 35.00
N ALA A 54 -7.96 8.65 34.07
CA ALA A 54 -9.07 9.57 34.26
C ALA A 54 -9.96 9.10 35.41
N ARG A 55 -10.27 7.80 35.48
CA ARG A 55 -11.05 7.20 36.56
C ARG A 55 -10.35 7.26 37.92
N ARG A 56 -9.02 7.15 37.97
CA ARG A 56 -8.23 7.36 39.20
C ARG A 56 -8.10 8.83 39.61
N LYS A 57 -8.18 9.77 38.66
CA LYS A 57 -8.16 11.23 38.88
C LYS A 57 -9.55 11.84 39.06
N SER A 58 -10.60 11.02 39.12
CA SER A 58 -11.94 11.44 39.54
C SER A 58 -12.24 11.18 41.03
N PRO A 59 -11.34 11.42 42.02
CA PRO A 59 -11.82 11.72 43.36
C PRO A 59 -12.31 13.18 43.33
N ASP A 60 -13.62 13.36 43.35
CA ASP A 60 -14.24 14.49 44.04
C ASP A 60 -13.89 15.91 43.56
N VAL A 61 -13.92 16.15 42.25
CA VAL A 61 -13.97 17.52 41.73
C VAL A 61 -15.45 17.89 41.56
N GLU A 62 -16.09 18.31 42.66
CA GLU A 62 -17.42 18.92 42.64
C GLU A 62 -17.30 20.28 41.94
N ILE A 63 -17.57 20.31 40.64
CA ILE A 63 -17.62 21.57 39.89
C ILE A 63 -18.94 22.22 40.26
N TYR A 64 -18.95 23.30 41.02
CA TYR A 64 -20.18 24.00 41.37
C TYR A 64 -20.53 25.06 40.31
N ASP A 65 -21.79 25.11 39.88
CA ASP A 65 -22.34 26.21 39.06
C ASP A 65 -22.29 27.54 39.85
N ALA A 66 -22.43 28.69 39.20
CA ALA A 66 -22.43 30.01 39.86
C ALA A 66 -23.52 30.15 40.94
N GLN A 67 -24.53 29.27 40.93
CA GLN A 67 -25.62 29.15 41.90
C GLN A 67 -25.38 28.06 42.97
N GLY A 68 -24.18 27.50 43.10
CA GLY A 68 -23.85 26.56 44.17
C GLY A 68 -24.51 25.18 44.04
N ARG A 69 -24.83 24.74 42.82
CA ARG A 69 -25.30 23.38 42.53
C ARG A 69 -24.14 22.50 42.04
N PRO A 70 -23.99 21.25 42.52
CA PRO A 70 -22.94 20.37 42.05
C PRO A 70 -23.19 19.97 40.59
N LEU A 71 -22.32 20.40 39.68
CA LEU A 71 -22.20 19.86 38.34
C LEU A 71 -21.35 18.60 38.47
N ALA A 72 -21.98 17.44 38.28
CA ALA A 72 -21.25 16.18 38.20
C ALA A 72 -20.17 16.32 37.12
N ALA A 73 -18.89 16.19 37.52
CA ALA A 73 -17.80 16.13 36.55
C ALA A 73 -18.13 15.04 35.52
N PRO A 74 -18.02 15.30 34.20
CA PRO A 74 -18.38 14.32 33.19
C PRO A 74 -17.62 13.02 33.45
N ALA A 75 -18.35 11.94 33.75
CA ALA A 75 -17.74 10.64 33.97
C ALA A 75 -16.95 10.25 32.71
N PRO A 76 -15.69 9.79 32.83
CA PRO A 76 -14.89 9.44 31.67
C PRO A 76 -15.59 8.31 30.89
N SER A 77 -15.95 8.60 29.64
CA SER A 77 -16.65 7.65 28.77
C SER A 77 -15.88 6.35 28.63
N PHE A 78 -16.57 5.21 28.76
CA PHE A 78 -15.93 3.90 28.65
C PHE A 78 -15.23 3.76 27.28
N PRO A 79 -13.98 3.29 27.24
CA PRO A 79 -13.18 3.22 26.02
C PRO A 79 -13.55 1.95 25.24
N ILE A 80 -14.80 1.88 24.75
CA ILE A 80 -15.31 0.76 23.93
C ILE A 80 -14.41 0.58 22.70
N VAL A 81 -14.00 1.70 22.09
CA VAL A 81 -13.10 1.72 20.93
C VAL A 81 -11.70 1.23 21.31
N GLY A 82 -11.20 1.60 22.50
CA GLY A 82 -9.91 1.10 23.01
C GLY A 82 -9.92 -0.41 23.23
N MET A 83 -11.04 -0.95 23.73
CA MET A 83 -11.20 -2.38 23.96
C MET A 83 -11.25 -3.18 22.65
N GLY A 84 -12.02 -2.71 21.67
CA GLY A 84 -12.03 -3.28 20.33
C GLY A 84 -10.66 -3.22 19.67
N SER A 85 -9.91 -2.14 19.92
CA SER A 85 -8.56 -1.96 19.39
C SER A 85 -7.52 -2.91 19.99
N ILE A 86 -7.59 -3.18 21.29
CA ILE A 86 -6.75 -4.20 21.94
C ILE A 86 -7.04 -5.60 21.38
N ILE A 87 -8.32 -5.96 21.28
CA ILE A 87 -8.73 -7.30 20.81
C ILE A 87 -8.32 -7.49 19.35
N LEU A 88 -8.68 -6.55 18.49
CA LEU A 88 -8.38 -6.63 17.06
C LEU A 88 -6.87 -6.53 16.82
N GLY A 89 -6.18 -5.56 17.44
CA GLY A 89 -4.73 -5.41 17.33
C GLY A 89 -3.97 -6.65 17.80
N GLY A 90 -4.39 -7.24 18.91
CA GLY A 90 -3.84 -8.50 19.41
C GLY A 90 -4.07 -9.67 18.44
N MET A 91 -5.29 -9.79 17.88
CA MET A 91 -5.60 -10.81 16.88
C MET A 91 -4.75 -10.66 15.62
N LEU A 92 -4.55 -9.44 15.12
CA LEU A 92 -3.72 -9.17 13.94
C LEU A 92 -2.24 -9.43 14.20
N ALA A 93 -1.74 -9.13 15.40
CA ALA A 93 -0.33 -9.31 15.75
C ALA A 93 0.02 -10.78 16.04
N LEU A 94 -0.85 -11.50 16.75
CA LEU A 94 -0.58 -12.88 17.19
C LEU A 94 -1.01 -13.93 16.16
N ALA A 95 -2.10 -13.67 15.43
CA ALA A 95 -2.68 -14.61 14.45
C ALA A 95 -2.99 -13.92 13.11
N PRO A 96 -1.99 -13.31 12.45
CA PRO A 96 -2.19 -12.56 11.20
C PRO A 96 -2.80 -13.43 10.09
N ASN A 97 -2.32 -14.68 9.94
CA ASN A 97 -2.81 -15.60 8.92
C ASN A 97 -4.30 -15.93 9.10
N THR A 98 -4.74 -16.18 10.34
CA THR A 98 -6.14 -16.48 10.63
C THR A 98 -7.03 -15.29 10.32
N PHE A 99 -6.60 -14.08 10.68
CA PHE A 99 -7.34 -12.85 10.39
C PHE A 99 -7.46 -12.59 8.89
N VAL A 100 -6.34 -12.63 8.16
CA VAL A 100 -6.31 -12.40 6.71
C VAL A 100 -7.14 -13.45 5.99
N ASN A 101 -7.00 -14.74 6.33
CA ASN A 101 -7.81 -15.79 5.73
C ASN A 101 -9.30 -15.59 6.04
N GLY A 102 -9.65 -15.22 7.27
CA GLY A 102 -11.01 -14.88 7.67
C GLY A 102 -11.60 -13.76 6.82
N LEU A 103 -10.84 -12.68 6.60
CA LEU A 103 -11.23 -11.59 5.71
C LEU A 103 -11.46 -12.09 4.28
N VAL A 104 -10.55 -12.91 3.75
CA VAL A 104 -10.69 -13.46 2.39
C VAL A 104 -11.92 -14.36 2.28
N TYR A 105 -12.27 -15.14 3.30
CA TYR A 105 -13.50 -15.93 3.29
C TYR A 105 -14.76 -15.06 3.26
N VAL A 106 -14.79 -13.97 4.04
CA VAL A 106 -15.90 -13.02 4.00
C VAL A 106 -16.00 -12.35 2.63
N LEU A 107 -14.87 -11.92 2.07
CA LEU A 107 -14.78 -11.38 0.71
C LEU A 107 -15.26 -12.40 -0.33
N ALA A 108 -14.84 -13.66 -0.22
CA ALA A 108 -15.24 -14.74 -1.10
C ALA A 108 -16.76 -15.00 -1.03
N ALA A 109 -17.33 -15.02 0.17
CA ALA A 109 -18.77 -15.20 0.36
C ALA A 109 -19.58 -14.09 -0.31
N ILE A 110 -19.20 -12.82 -0.08
CA ILE A 110 -19.86 -11.67 -0.69
C ILE A 110 -19.67 -11.69 -2.21
N LEU A 111 -18.48 -12.08 -2.71
CA LEU A 111 -18.18 -12.17 -4.14
C LEU A 111 -19.01 -13.25 -4.83
N ILE A 112 -19.14 -14.43 -4.22
CA ILE A 112 -19.99 -15.52 -4.73
C ILE A 112 -21.45 -15.07 -4.76
N LEU A 113 -21.94 -14.44 -3.68
CA LEU A 113 -23.31 -13.95 -3.61
C LEU A 113 -23.58 -12.88 -4.68
N GLY A 114 -22.62 -11.97 -4.91
CA GLY A 114 -22.66 -10.99 -5.99
C GLY A 114 -22.63 -11.61 -7.38
N ALA A 115 -21.82 -12.65 -7.59
CA ALA A 115 -21.77 -13.38 -8.85
C ALA A 115 -23.09 -14.10 -9.16
N LEU A 116 -23.69 -14.75 -8.16
CA LEU A 116 -25.01 -15.38 -8.28
C LEU A 116 -26.08 -14.35 -8.64
N ASN A 117 -26.06 -13.17 -8.02
CA ASN A 117 -26.96 -12.08 -8.40
C ASN A 117 -26.75 -11.64 -9.86
N LEU A 118 -25.51 -11.53 -10.31
CA LEU A 118 -25.20 -11.20 -11.72
C LEU A 118 -25.72 -12.29 -12.67
N PHE A 119 -25.60 -13.57 -12.31
CA PHE A 119 -26.19 -14.68 -13.06
C PHE A 119 -27.72 -14.60 -13.12
N PHE A 120 -28.40 -14.35 -11.99
CA PHE A 120 -29.86 -14.24 -11.98
C PHE A 120 -30.37 -13.05 -12.78
N ASN A 121 -29.67 -11.91 -12.73
CA ASN A 121 -30.03 -10.74 -13.51
C ASN A 121 -29.88 -11.04 -15.01
N LEU A 122 -28.78 -11.66 -15.42
CA LEU A 122 -28.56 -12.03 -16.81
C LEU A 122 -29.57 -13.10 -17.28
N ALA A 123 -29.84 -14.11 -16.47
CA ALA A 123 -30.86 -15.13 -16.74
C ALA A 123 -32.26 -14.52 -16.89
N THR A 124 -32.60 -13.53 -16.08
CA THR A 124 -33.88 -12.79 -16.22
C THR A 124 -33.89 -11.98 -17.49
N ALA A 125 -32.79 -11.29 -17.81
CA ALA A 125 -32.66 -10.51 -19.03
C ALA A 125 -32.73 -11.39 -20.31
N THR A 126 -32.33 -12.68 -20.26
CA THR A 126 -32.51 -13.58 -21.41
C THR A 126 -33.98 -13.79 -21.81
N LYS A 127 -34.91 -13.56 -20.87
CA LYS A 127 -36.36 -13.62 -21.17
C LYS A 127 -36.83 -12.43 -22.01
N PHE A 128 -36.10 -11.31 -21.97
CA PHE A 128 -36.47 -10.06 -22.64
C PHE A 128 -35.56 -9.69 -23.81
N ALA A 129 -34.36 -10.28 -23.90
CA ALA A 129 -33.38 -10.01 -24.97
C ALA A 129 -32.49 -11.23 -25.25
N HIS A 130 -32.00 -11.37 -26.48
CA HIS A 130 -31.05 -12.42 -26.83
C HIS A 130 -29.65 -12.04 -26.34
N ILE A 131 -29.18 -12.65 -25.26
CA ILE A 131 -27.89 -12.33 -24.64
C ILE A 131 -26.80 -13.21 -25.24
N GLY A 132 -25.80 -12.58 -25.86
CA GLY A 132 -24.64 -13.29 -26.39
C GLY A 132 -23.84 -14.01 -25.31
N CYS A 133 -23.27 -15.17 -25.64
CA CYS A 133 -22.53 -16.04 -24.72
C CYS A 133 -21.36 -15.32 -24.01
N ALA A 134 -20.77 -14.30 -24.64
CA ALA A 134 -19.70 -13.48 -24.06
C ALA A 134 -20.10 -12.79 -22.74
N TRP A 135 -21.37 -12.43 -22.57
CA TRP A 135 -21.86 -11.79 -21.35
C TRP A 135 -21.97 -12.75 -20.16
N TRP A 136 -22.04 -14.05 -20.41
CA TRP A 136 -22.04 -15.08 -19.37
C TRP A 136 -20.64 -15.35 -18.80
N VAL A 137 -19.59 -14.99 -19.55
CA VAL A 137 -18.19 -15.18 -19.13
C VAL A 137 -17.86 -14.32 -17.90
N LEU A 138 -18.36 -13.10 -17.83
CA LEU A 138 -18.12 -12.19 -16.70
C LEU A 138 -18.57 -12.77 -15.34
N PRO A 139 -19.87 -13.11 -15.15
CA PRO A 139 -20.32 -13.74 -13.91
C PRO A 139 -19.62 -15.08 -13.64
N ALA A 140 -19.28 -15.86 -14.67
CA ALA A 140 -18.53 -17.11 -14.50
C ALA A 140 -17.11 -16.89 -13.97
N VAL A 141 -16.38 -15.90 -14.50
CA VAL A 141 -15.03 -15.55 -14.02
C VAL A 141 -15.08 -15.05 -12.58
N ILE A 142 -16.04 -14.19 -12.24
CA ILE A 142 -16.21 -13.68 -10.86
C ILE A 142 -16.50 -14.83 -9.89
N LEU A 143 -17.39 -15.75 -10.29
CA LEU A 143 -17.73 -16.93 -9.48
C LEU A 143 -16.52 -17.86 -9.30
N LEU A 144 -15.73 -18.06 -10.36
CA LEU A 144 -14.50 -18.87 -10.31
C LEU A 144 -13.48 -18.25 -9.36
N VAL A 145 -13.27 -16.93 -9.42
CA VAL A 145 -12.39 -16.22 -8.48
C VAL A 145 -12.87 -16.38 -7.04
N GLY A 146 -14.18 -16.27 -6.81
CA GLY A 146 -14.79 -16.51 -5.49
C GLY A 146 -14.54 -17.93 -4.98
N LEU A 147 -14.68 -18.94 -5.85
CA LEU A 147 -14.41 -20.33 -5.49
C LEU A 147 -12.94 -20.57 -5.17
N VAL A 148 -12.02 -20.03 -5.97
CA VAL A 148 -10.57 -20.11 -5.72
C VAL A 148 -10.20 -19.44 -4.40
N ALA A 149 -10.86 -18.32 -4.05
CA ALA A 149 -10.66 -17.64 -2.77
C ALA A 149 -11.05 -18.50 -1.56
N VAL A 150 -12.02 -19.41 -1.71
CA VAL A 150 -12.37 -20.39 -0.67
C VAL A 150 -11.32 -21.50 -0.56
N VAL A 151 -10.79 -21.99 -1.68
CA VAL A 151 -9.82 -23.11 -1.68
C VAL A 151 -8.42 -22.67 -1.25
N LYS A 152 -7.97 -21.49 -1.68
CA LYS A 152 -6.64 -20.94 -1.37
C LYS A 152 -6.73 -19.45 -1.01
N PRO A 153 -7.18 -19.10 0.21
CA PRO A 153 -7.35 -17.72 0.62
C PRO A 153 -6.03 -16.92 0.65
N SER A 154 -4.91 -17.54 1.06
CA SER A 154 -3.59 -16.89 1.11
C SER A 154 -3.11 -16.43 -0.27
N ALA A 155 -3.40 -17.22 -1.31
CA ALA A 155 -3.07 -16.89 -2.69
C ALA A 155 -3.93 -15.74 -3.23
N ILE A 156 -5.15 -15.54 -2.73
CA ILE A 156 -5.97 -14.38 -3.10
C ILE A 156 -5.55 -13.14 -2.31
N ALA A 157 -5.25 -13.27 -1.02
CA ALA A 157 -4.81 -12.17 -0.17
C ALA A 157 -3.58 -11.44 -0.72
N SER A 158 -2.64 -12.18 -1.31
CA SER A 158 -1.38 -11.63 -1.82
C SER A 158 -1.39 -11.34 -3.33
N MET A 159 -2.53 -11.55 -4.03
CA MET A 159 -2.67 -11.22 -5.45
C MET A 159 -2.46 -9.73 -5.77
N PRO A 160 -3.02 -8.78 -5.00
CA PRO A 160 -2.80 -7.36 -5.26
C PRO A 160 -1.31 -6.97 -5.23
N LEU A 161 -0.54 -7.53 -4.30
CA LEU A 161 0.90 -7.31 -4.20
C LEU A 161 1.66 -7.85 -5.42
N LEU A 162 1.22 -8.97 -5.99
CA LEU A 162 1.80 -9.49 -7.22
C LEU A 162 1.59 -8.51 -8.39
N VAL A 163 0.37 -7.98 -8.54
CA VAL A 163 0.05 -7.00 -9.59
C VAL A 163 0.91 -5.73 -9.41
N ILE A 164 1.02 -5.23 -8.18
CA ILE A 164 1.86 -4.07 -7.85
C ILE A 164 3.34 -4.38 -8.14
N GLY A 165 3.84 -5.56 -7.75
CA GLY A 165 5.23 -5.96 -7.95
C GLY A 165 5.59 -6.03 -9.44
N TRP A 166 4.73 -6.63 -10.26
CA TRP A 166 4.90 -6.66 -11.71
C TRP A 166 4.85 -5.25 -12.33
N GLY A 167 3.91 -4.41 -11.85
CA GLY A 167 3.83 -3.02 -12.25
C GLY A 167 5.10 -2.23 -11.94
N MET A 168 5.68 -2.42 -10.76
CA MET A 168 6.96 -1.80 -10.36
C MET A 168 8.13 -2.28 -11.22
N MET A 169 8.16 -3.56 -11.59
CA MET A 169 9.18 -4.10 -12.49
C MET A 169 9.09 -3.47 -13.88
N VAL A 170 7.88 -3.43 -14.48
CA VAL A 170 7.65 -2.80 -15.78
C VAL A 170 8.02 -1.31 -15.73
N TYR A 171 7.58 -0.60 -14.69
CA TYR A 171 7.93 0.80 -14.47
C TYR A 171 9.46 1.01 -14.43
N GLY A 172 10.17 0.19 -13.65
CA GLY A 172 11.63 0.29 -13.54
C GLY A 172 12.34 0.00 -14.88
N VAL A 173 11.86 -0.95 -15.69
CA VAL A 173 12.40 -1.22 -17.03
C VAL A 173 12.16 -0.04 -17.97
N VAL A 174 10.97 0.56 -17.94
CA VAL A 174 10.64 1.75 -18.76
C VAL A 174 11.52 2.93 -18.38
N GLU A 175 11.67 3.21 -17.07
CA GLU A 175 12.52 4.28 -16.55
C GLU A 175 13.99 4.06 -16.94
N LEU A 176 14.50 2.83 -16.83
CA LEU A 176 15.86 2.49 -17.24
C LEU A 176 16.08 2.69 -18.74
N THR A 177 15.14 2.24 -19.57
CA THR A 177 15.18 2.41 -21.03
C THR A 177 15.18 3.89 -21.39
N ASN A 178 14.35 4.69 -20.73
CA ASN A 178 14.27 6.12 -20.96
C ASN A 178 15.56 6.84 -20.53
N ALA A 179 16.14 6.46 -19.39
CA ALA A 179 17.42 7.01 -18.93
C ALA A 179 18.58 6.71 -19.91
N ILE A 180 18.59 5.53 -20.54
CA ILE A 180 19.58 5.16 -21.56
C ILE A 180 19.38 5.98 -22.85
N LYS A 181 18.14 6.06 -23.35
CA LYS A 181 17.83 6.85 -24.55
C LYS A 181 18.15 8.33 -24.37
N LEU A 182 17.85 8.89 -23.20
CA LEU A 182 18.14 10.29 -22.89
C LEU A 182 19.66 10.54 -22.81
N ARG A 183 20.45 9.57 -22.33
CA ARG A 183 21.92 9.65 -22.39
C ARG A 183 22.43 9.66 -23.84
N GLN A 184 21.92 8.78 -24.69
CA GLN A 184 22.30 8.72 -26.09
C GLN A 184 21.95 10.02 -26.82
N CYS A 185 20.72 10.51 -26.63
CA CYS A 185 20.25 11.75 -27.25
C CYS A 185 21.06 12.96 -26.78
N ARG A 186 21.37 13.05 -25.48
CA ARG A 186 22.21 14.12 -24.93
C ARG A 186 23.64 14.08 -25.47
N ASN A 187 24.24 12.90 -25.61
CA ASN A 187 25.54 12.74 -26.25
C ASN A 187 25.51 13.19 -27.73
N SER A 188 24.45 12.85 -28.47
CA SER A 188 24.28 13.30 -29.86
C SER A 188 24.04 14.81 -29.96
N TYR A 189 23.32 15.39 -29.00
CA TYR A 189 23.08 16.83 -28.92
C TYR A 189 24.37 17.59 -28.60
N GLU A 190 25.15 17.14 -27.61
CA GLU A 190 26.47 17.70 -27.28
C GLU A 190 27.41 17.59 -28.49
N LYS A 191 27.43 16.48 -29.23
CA LYS A 191 28.23 16.34 -30.47
C LYS A 191 27.76 17.25 -31.61
N ALA A 192 26.47 17.54 -31.71
CA ALA A 192 25.92 18.43 -32.74
C ALA A 192 26.07 19.92 -32.41
N HIS A 193 26.21 20.28 -31.12
CA HIS A 193 26.37 21.66 -30.66
C HIS A 193 27.80 22.00 -30.20
N SER A 194 28.68 21.01 -30.08
CA SER A 194 30.13 21.21 -30.03
C SER A 194 30.64 21.35 -31.46
N GLY A 195 30.48 22.56 -32.03
CA GLY A 195 31.32 22.98 -33.15
C GLY A 195 32.80 22.89 -32.76
N PRO A 196 33.74 22.80 -33.74
CA PRO A 196 35.12 22.42 -33.49
C PRO A 196 35.70 23.29 -32.39
N THR A 197 36.07 22.65 -31.27
CA THR A 197 36.96 23.29 -30.30
C THR A 197 38.23 23.57 -31.09
N ILE A 198 38.43 24.82 -31.46
CA ILE A 198 39.71 25.32 -31.94
C ILE A 198 40.72 24.82 -30.92
N GLU A 199 41.59 23.91 -31.35
CA GLU A 199 42.86 23.66 -30.70
C GLU A 199 43.57 25.01 -30.64
N VAL A 200 43.39 25.73 -29.53
CA VAL A 200 44.36 26.76 -29.15
C VAL A 200 45.51 25.97 -28.55
N GLU A 201 46.40 25.61 -29.46
CA GLU A 201 47.79 25.26 -29.25
C GLU A 201 48.39 26.23 -28.21
N ALA A 202 48.40 25.83 -26.94
CA ALA A 202 49.21 26.47 -25.93
C ALA A 202 50.61 25.88 -26.04
N THR A 203 51.35 26.34 -27.05
CA THR A 203 52.80 26.18 -27.14
C THR A 203 53.42 26.78 -25.87
N THR A 204 54.20 25.95 -25.20
CA THR A 204 55.00 26.25 -24.03
C THR A 204 56.13 27.21 -24.37
N THR A 205 56.32 28.22 -23.52
CA THR A 205 57.58 28.96 -23.25
C THR A 205 57.26 29.81 -22.02
N ASP A 206 57.44 29.31 -20.81
CA ASP A 206 58.70 29.14 -20.08
C ASP A 206 59.47 30.45 -19.84
N VAL A 207 59.74 30.68 -18.55
CA VAL A 207 60.78 31.50 -17.92
C VAL A 207 60.62 33.03 -17.83
N ALA A 208 60.50 33.49 -16.56
CA ALA A 208 61.10 34.70 -15.94
C ALA A 208 60.73 36.08 -16.53
N ASP A 209 60.82 37.22 -15.86
CA ASP A 209 61.45 37.61 -14.61
C ASP A 209 60.81 38.96 -14.20
N GLU A 210 60.90 39.28 -12.92
CA GLU A 210 61.08 40.61 -12.34
C GLU A 210 60.28 41.87 -12.79
N GLN A 211 59.65 42.45 -11.74
CA GLN A 211 59.36 43.88 -11.44
C GLN A 211 58.02 44.49 -11.87
#